data_AF-R1I3G0-F1
#
_entry.id   AF-R1I3G0-F1
#
_cell.length_a   1.000
_cell.length_b   1.000
_cell.length_c   1.000
_cell.angle_alpha   90.00
_cell.angle_beta   90.00
_cell.angle_gamma   90.00
#
_symmetry.space_group_name_H-M   'P 1'
#
loop_
_entity.id
_entity.type
_entity.pdbx_description
1 polymer ?
#
loop_
_entity_poly.entity_id
_entity_poly.type
_entity_poly.pdbx_seq_one_letter_code
_entity_poly.pdbx_strand_id
1 'polypeptide(L)'
;MTRRTDPRQLGLFGTPTPAPAPVAGRVCPPARGRRKTTGSPSNPLVAKDVLADVRDGKFGLLDDTDRVMVIDPDGHCRFAGEEDIVVHLMSVGYVERSPARETISCLHGVVRKPVLPLRLTHRGRDKLQHWSNLTPFGGTS
;
A
#
# COMPACT_ATOMS: atom_id res chain seq x y z
N MET A 1 18.19 -42.06 58.87
CA MET A 1 17.10 -43.00 58.55
C MET A 1 16.38 -42.51 57.31
N THR A 2 16.73 -43.07 56.15
CA THR A 2 16.21 -42.73 54.83
C THR A 2 14.84 -43.37 54.62
N ARG A 3 13.78 -42.57 54.46
CA ARG A 3 12.50 -43.03 53.89
C ARG A 3 12.40 -42.55 52.45
N ARG A 4 12.58 -43.48 51.52
CA ARG A 4 12.31 -43.35 50.08
C ARG A 4 10.81 -43.10 49.88
N THR A 5 10.44 -42.03 49.19
CA THR A 5 9.06 -41.79 48.74
C THR A 5 8.96 -42.14 47.26
N ASP A 6 8.07 -43.06 46.93
CA ASP A 6 7.88 -43.64 45.60
C ASP A 6 7.13 -42.66 44.66
N PRO A 7 7.59 -42.43 43.41
CA PRO A 7 7.02 -41.45 42.49
C PRO A 7 5.60 -41.78 41.95
N ARG A 8 4.94 -42.85 42.42
CA ARG A 8 3.60 -43.25 41.98
C ARG A 8 2.46 -42.96 42.98
N GLN A 9 2.73 -42.26 44.09
CA GLN A 9 1.66 -41.86 45.01
C GLN A 9 0.97 -40.56 44.57
N LEU A 10 -0.24 -40.70 44.01
CA LEU A 10 -1.20 -39.62 43.83
C LEU A 10 -1.82 -39.26 45.20
N GLY A 11 -1.52 -38.07 45.72
CA GLY A 11 -2.10 -37.56 46.97
C GLY A 11 -3.59 -37.25 46.80
N LEU A 12 -4.44 -38.07 47.45
CA LEU A 12 -5.91 -38.07 47.32
C LEU A 12 -6.64 -37.13 48.31
N PHE A 13 -5.92 -36.35 49.12
CA PHE A 13 -6.52 -35.36 50.02
C PHE A 13 -5.65 -34.09 50.01
N GLY A 14 -6.24 -32.98 49.59
CA GLY A 14 -5.55 -31.78 49.13
C GLY A 14 -4.76 -31.00 50.18
N THR A 15 -3.66 -30.43 49.74
CA THR A 15 -3.05 -29.22 50.30
C THR A 15 -3.38 -28.05 49.35
N PRO A 16 -3.90 -26.92 49.85
CA PRO A 16 -4.33 -25.81 49.00
C PRO A 16 -3.11 -25.20 48.27
N THR A 17 -3.19 -25.17 46.94
CA THR A 17 -2.24 -24.48 46.07
C THR A 17 -2.27 -22.99 46.38
N PRO A 18 -1.13 -22.34 46.70
CA PRO A 18 -1.09 -20.88 46.80
C PRO A 18 -1.38 -20.26 45.44
N ALA A 19 -2.35 -19.35 45.39
CA ALA A 19 -2.76 -18.65 44.17
C ALA A 19 -1.58 -17.87 43.56
N PRO A 20 -1.37 -17.91 42.23
CA PRO A 20 -0.33 -17.11 41.60
C PRO A 20 -0.67 -15.61 41.63
N ALA A 21 0.36 -14.78 41.78
CA ALA A 21 0.27 -13.31 41.76
C ALA A 21 -0.37 -12.79 40.45
N PRO A 22 -1.05 -11.62 40.49
CA PRO A 22 -1.72 -11.06 39.33
C PRO A 22 -0.71 -10.74 38.22
N VAL A 23 -0.91 -11.35 37.05
CA VAL A 23 -0.12 -11.08 35.85
C VAL A 23 -0.48 -9.68 35.35
N ALA A 24 0.52 -8.82 35.20
CA ALA A 24 0.37 -7.48 34.62
C ALA A 24 -0.19 -7.60 33.18
N GLY A 25 -1.50 -7.46 33.05
CA GLY A 25 -2.20 -7.50 31.78
C GLY A 25 -2.03 -6.19 31.02
N ARG A 26 -0.94 -6.04 30.26
CA ARG A 26 -0.87 -5.21 29.04
C ARG A 26 0.19 -5.78 28.11
N VAL A 27 -0.13 -6.90 27.46
CA VAL A 27 0.54 -7.27 26.22
C VAL A 27 -0.06 -6.36 25.14
N CYS A 28 0.62 -5.27 24.82
CA CYS A 28 0.35 -4.54 23.58
C CYS A 28 0.44 -5.57 22.44
N PRO A 29 -0.59 -5.73 21.58
CA PRO A 29 -0.48 -6.62 20.44
C PRO A 29 0.74 -6.20 19.61
N PRO A 30 1.57 -7.14 19.12
CA PRO A 30 2.72 -6.78 18.30
C PRO A 30 2.22 -5.94 17.14
N ALA A 31 2.91 -4.82 16.87
CA ALA A 31 2.64 -3.97 15.72
C ALA A 31 2.49 -4.89 14.51
N ARG A 32 1.31 -4.88 13.87
CA ARG A 32 1.11 -5.60 12.61
C ARG A 32 2.12 -5.00 11.64
N GLY A 33 3.27 -5.67 11.50
CA GLY A 33 4.23 -5.35 10.48
C GLY A 33 3.46 -5.38 9.18
N ARG A 34 3.31 -4.20 8.55
CA ARG A 34 2.76 -4.09 7.21
C ARG A 34 3.62 -5.00 6.35
N ARG A 35 3.11 -6.21 6.04
CA ARG A 35 3.74 -7.10 5.07
C ARG A 35 3.97 -6.22 3.85
N LYS A 36 5.23 -5.95 3.52
CA LYS A 36 5.60 -5.57 2.16
C LYS A 36 5.12 -6.74 1.32
N THR A 37 3.94 -6.57 0.71
CA THR A 37 3.56 -7.35 -0.45
C THR A 37 4.67 -7.04 -1.45
N THR A 38 5.59 -7.98 -1.59
CA THR A 38 6.47 -8.05 -2.75
C THR A 38 5.54 -8.03 -3.94
N GLY A 39 5.51 -6.86 -4.60
CA GLY A 39 4.55 -6.55 -5.64
C GLY A 39 4.53 -7.68 -6.65
N SER A 40 3.32 -8.12 -6.98
CA SER A 40 3.09 -8.90 -8.19
C SER A 40 3.84 -8.21 -9.33
N PRO A 41 4.57 -8.93 -10.20
CA PRO A 41 5.28 -8.31 -11.32
C PRO A 41 4.29 -7.41 -12.04
N SER A 42 4.46 -6.10 -11.90
CA SER A 42 3.50 -5.11 -12.40
C SER A 42 3.35 -5.37 -13.88
N ASN A 43 2.15 -5.77 -14.30
CA ASN A 43 1.89 -6.06 -15.71
C ASN A 43 2.34 -4.84 -16.53
N PRO A 44 3.33 -4.98 -17.44
CA PRO A 44 3.90 -3.83 -18.14
C PRO A 44 2.87 -3.11 -19.01
N LEU A 45 1.80 -3.79 -19.44
CA LEU A 45 0.68 -3.17 -20.14
C LEU A 45 -0.07 -2.19 -19.21
N VAL A 46 -0.40 -2.63 -17.99
CA VAL A 46 -1.06 -1.76 -17.00
C VAL A 46 -0.15 -0.60 -16.60
N ALA A 47 1.16 -0.83 -16.48
CA ALA A 47 2.11 0.25 -16.20
C ALA A 47 2.16 1.29 -17.34
N LYS A 48 2.06 0.86 -18.60
CA LYS A 48 1.96 1.76 -19.75
C LYS A 48 0.68 2.59 -19.69
N ASP A 49 -0.46 1.96 -19.42
CA ASP A 49 -1.75 2.64 -19.33
C ASP A 49 -1.76 3.68 -18.20
N VAL A 50 -1.22 3.31 -17.02
CA VAL A 50 -1.06 4.23 -15.89
C VAL A 50 -0.16 5.42 -16.26
N LEU A 51 0.96 5.22 -16.97
CA LEU A 51 1.80 6.32 -17.42
C LEU A 51 1.06 7.25 -18.41
N ALA A 52 0.22 6.69 -19.29
CA ALA A 52 -0.61 7.48 -20.20
C ALA A 52 -1.67 8.29 -19.44
N ASP A 53 -2.33 7.69 -18.46
CA ASP A 53 -3.31 8.37 -17.63
C ASP A 53 -2.70 9.45 -16.73
N VAL A 54 -1.47 9.23 -16.23
CA VAL A 54 -0.70 10.28 -15.51
C VAL A 54 -0.37 11.44 -16.45
N ARG A 55 0.02 11.18 -17.70
CA ARG A 55 0.23 12.24 -18.70
C ARG A 55 -1.05 13.06 -18.92
N ASP A 56 -2.19 12.39 -18.93
CA ASP A 56 -3.49 13.02 -19.15
C ASP A 56 -4.05 13.69 -17.87
N GLY A 57 -3.31 13.67 -16.75
CA GLY A 57 -3.68 14.35 -15.51
C GLY A 57 -4.74 13.63 -14.68
N LYS A 58 -5.00 12.34 -14.95
CA LYS A 58 -6.04 11.56 -14.27
C LYS A 58 -5.63 11.00 -12.92
N PHE A 59 -4.39 11.19 -12.51
CA PHE A 59 -3.88 10.69 -11.23
C PHE A 59 -3.34 11.84 -10.38
N GLY A 60 -3.55 11.71 -9.07
CA GLY A 60 -3.06 12.64 -8.07
C GLY A 60 -2.81 11.98 -6.73
N LEU A 61 -2.25 12.73 -5.78
CA LEU A 61 -2.06 12.33 -4.40
C LEU A 61 -2.93 13.18 -3.49
N LEU A 62 -3.51 12.54 -2.48
CA LEU A 62 -4.19 13.25 -1.41
C LEU A 62 -3.13 13.91 -0.51
N ASP A 63 -3.18 15.24 -0.37
CA ASP A 63 -2.14 16.05 0.28
C ASP A 63 -1.82 15.62 1.72
N ASP A 64 -2.82 15.14 2.47
CA ASP A 64 -2.69 14.77 3.88
C ASP A 64 -2.08 13.37 4.12
N THR A 65 -2.26 12.44 3.19
CA THR A 65 -2.04 11.01 3.40
C THR A 65 -1.22 10.35 2.30
N ASP A 66 -0.82 11.10 1.27
CA ASP A 66 -0.11 10.61 0.10
C ASP A 66 -0.80 9.44 -0.60
N ARG A 67 -2.13 9.32 -0.45
CA ARG A 67 -2.93 8.29 -1.09
C ARG A 67 -3.14 8.60 -2.56
N VAL A 68 -2.99 7.59 -3.41
CA VAL A 68 -3.19 7.76 -4.85
C VAL A 68 -4.69 7.85 -5.17
N MET A 69 -5.07 8.93 -5.82
CA MET A 69 -6.42 9.24 -6.25
C MET A 69 -6.48 9.25 -7.79
N VAL A 70 -7.58 8.74 -8.34
CA VAL A 70 -7.98 8.97 -9.72
C VAL A 70 -8.86 10.22 -9.75
N ILE A 71 -8.57 11.12 -10.68
CA ILE A 71 -9.30 12.37 -10.92
C ILE A 71 -10.14 12.16 -12.17
N ASP A 72 -11.45 12.21 -11.99
CA ASP A 72 -12.41 12.15 -13.08
C ASP A 72 -12.53 13.57 -13.72
N PRO A 73 -12.84 13.66 -15.03
CA PRO A 73 -12.95 14.95 -15.73
C PRO A 73 -14.07 15.84 -15.15
N ASP A 74 -15.06 15.25 -14.49
CA ASP A 74 -16.15 15.95 -13.81
C ASP A 74 -15.74 16.56 -12.46
N GLY A 75 -14.44 16.59 -12.14
CA GLY A 75 -13.90 17.15 -10.90
C GLY A 75 -14.10 16.27 -9.66
N HIS A 76 -14.53 15.02 -9.85
CA HIS A 76 -14.63 14.03 -8.78
C HIS A 76 -13.31 13.25 -8.63
N CYS A 77 -13.09 12.67 -7.45
CA CYS A 77 -11.95 11.81 -7.23
C CYS A 77 -12.28 10.58 -6.37
N ARG A 78 -11.57 9.48 -6.66
CA ARG A 78 -11.72 8.18 -6.00
C ARG A 78 -10.36 7.54 -5.76
N PHE A 79 -10.29 6.61 -4.83
CA PHE A 79 -9.05 5.84 -4.62
C PHE A 79 -8.70 5.06 -5.89
N ALA A 80 -7.42 5.09 -6.25
CA ALA A 80 -6.91 4.30 -7.37
C ALA A 80 -6.90 2.81 -7.02
N GLY A 81 -7.35 1.97 -7.96
CA GLY A 81 -7.19 0.52 -7.85
C GLY A 81 -5.72 0.11 -8.05
N GLU A 82 -5.00 0.88 -8.86
CA GLU A 82 -3.62 0.66 -9.28
C GLU A 82 -2.62 1.41 -8.38
N GLU A 83 -2.96 1.70 -7.11
CA GLU A 83 -2.11 2.42 -6.15
C GLU A 83 -0.68 1.84 -6.10
N ASP A 84 -0.56 0.51 -6.02
CA ASP A 84 0.74 -0.17 -5.95
C ASP A 84 1.61 0.09 -7.19
N ILE A 85 1.00 0.18 -8.38
CA ILE A 85 1.70 0.43 -9.64
C ILE A 85 2.16 1.88 -9.70
N VAL A 86 1.28 2.83 -9.32
CA VAL A 86 1.63 4.25 -9.28
C VAL A 86 2.76 4.50 -8.29
N VAL A 87 2.67 3.92 -7.09
CA VAL A 87 3.73 4.02 -6.07
C VAL A 87 5.04 3.41 -6.58
N HIS A 88 4.98 2.29 -7.29
CA HIS A 88 6.17 1.71 -7.93
C HIS A 88 6.77 2.66 -8.98
N LEU A 89 5.97 3.19 -9.91
CA LEU A 89 6.43 4.14 -10.93
C LEU A 89 7.02 5.42 -10.34
N MET A 90 6.49 5.88 -9.21
CA MET A 90 7.06 6.99 -8.44
C MET A 90 8.42 6.61 -7.84
N SER A 91 8.53 5.43 -7.22
CA SER A 91 9.79 4.96 -6.62
C SER A 91 10.92 4.77 -7.63
N VAL A 92 10.59 4.40 -8.88
CA VAL A 92 11.56 4.26 -9.98
C VAL A 92 11.88 5.63 -10.63
N GLY A 93 11.10 6.67 -10.30
CA GLY A 93 11.31 8.04 -10.80
C GLY A 93 10.74 8.29 -12.20
N TYR A 94 9.73 7.53 -12.62
CA TYR A 94 8.98 7.81 -13.86
C TYR A 94 7.84 8.80 -13.63
N VAL A 95 7.32 8.84 -12.42
CA VAL A 95 6.25 9.74 -12.00
C VAL A 95 6.74 10.59 -10.82
N GLU A 96 6.42 11.88 -10.84
CA GLU A 96 6.74 12.80 -9.75
C GLU A 96 5.48 13.55 -9.29
N ARG A 97 5.57 14.08 -8.07
CA ARG A 97 4.52 14.94 -7.50
C ARG A 97 4.62 16.31 -8.14
N SER A 98 3.47 16.89 -8.50
CA SER A 98 3.44 18.29 -8.86
C SER A 98 3.83 19.18 -7.66
N PRO A 99 4.39 20.38 -7.91
CA PRO A 99 4.63 21.36 -6.85
C PRO A 99 3.34 21.69 -6.07
N ALA A 100 3.46 21.94 -4.77
CA ALA A 100 2.32 22.17 -3.88
C ALA A 100 1.35 23.30 -4.34
N ARG A 101 1.88 24.30 -5.05
CA ARG A 101 1.09 25.40 -5.63
C ARG A 101 0.08 24.97 -6.69
N GLU A 102 0.18 23.76 -7.20
CA GLU A 102 -0.70 23.19 -8.23
C GLU A 102 -1.71 22.20 -7.65
N THR A 103 -1.90 22.23 -6.33
CA THR A 103 -2.97 21.46 -5.67
C THR A 103 -4.32 21.86 -6.24
N ILE A 104 -5.10 20.87 -6.67
CA ILE A 104 -6.47 21.04 -7.12
C ILE A 104 -7.45 20.56 -6.06
N SER A 105 -8.64 21.13 -6.03
CA SER A 105 -9.72 20.68 -5.13
C SER A 105 -10.66 19.76 -5.89
N CYS A 106 -10.69 18.47 -5.54
CA CYS A 106 -11.58 17.48 -6.15
C CYS A 106 -12.66 16.99 -5.15
N LEU A 107 -13.81 16.54 -5.65
CA LEU A 107 -14.88 15.98 -4.83
C LEU A 107 -14.66 14.48 -4.59
N HIS A 108 -14.40 14.10 -3.34
CA HIS A 108 -14.44 12.71 -2.90
C HIS A 108 -15.80 12.43 -2.23
N GLY A 109 -16.74 11.88 -3.00
CA GLY A 109 -18.14 11.83 -2.60
C GLY A 109 -18.70 13.25 -2.47
N VAL A 110 -19.14 13.63 -1.27
CA VAL A 110 -19.66 14.98 -0.99
C VAL A 110 -18.62 15.94 -0.41
N VAL A 111 -17.39 15.47 -0.12
CA VAL A 111 -16.35 16.26 0.56
C VAL A 111 -15.30 16.71 -0.45
N ARG A 112 -14.96 18.01 -0.43
CA ARG A 112 -13.84 18.53 -1.20
C ARG A 112 -12.51 18.16 -0.53
N LYS A 113 -11.58 17.66 -1.33
CA LYS A 113 -10.27 17.21 -0.89
C LYS A 113 -9.17 17.85 -1.74
N PRO A 114 -8.08 18.33 -1.11
CA PRO A 114 -6.91 18.81 -1.82
C PRO A 114 -6.16 17.62 -2.43
N VAL A 115 -6.02 17.62 -3.75
CA VAL A 115 -5.32 16.60 -4.52
C VAL A 115 -4.17 17.26 -5.28
N LEU A 116 -2.97 16.71 -5.11
CA LEU A 116 -1.77 17.09 -5.85
C LEU A 116 -1.68 16.26 -7.13
N PRO A 117 -1.83 16.84 -8.33
CA PRO A 117 -1.73 16.07 -9.56
C PRO A 117 -0.36 15.40 -9.69
N LEU A 118 -0.33 14.20 -10.26
CA LEU A 118 0.92 13.55 -10.63
C LEU A 118 1.37 14.01 -12.01
N ARG A 119 2.69 14.01 -12.23
CA ARG A 119 3.31 14.39 -13.51
C ARG A 119 4.31 13.34 -13.94
N LEU A 120 4.46 13.20 -15.25
CA LEU A 120 5.55 12.40 -15.80
C LEU A 120 6.87 13.14 -15.70
N THR A 121 7.90 12.44 -15.24
CA THR A 121 9.29 12.91 -15.37
C THR A 121 9.74 12.81 -16.83
N HIS A 122 10.92 13.37 -17.15
CA HIS A 122 11.53 13.14 -18.47
C HIS A 122 11.67 11.65 -18.78
N ARG A 123 12.19 10.87 -17.82
CA ARG A 123 12.36 9.42 -17.95
C ARG A 123 11.02 8.70 -18.13
N GLY A 124 9.98 9.15 -17.43
CA GLY A 124 8.64 8.59 -17.58
C GLY A 124 8.05 8.81 -18.97
N ARG A 125 8.26 10.02 -19.54
CA ARG A 125 7.86 10.33 -20.93
C ARG A 125 8.60 9.47 -21.94
N ASP A 126 9.92 9.34 -21.81
CA ASP A 126 10.74 8.48 -22.70
C ASP A 126 10.28 7.03 -22.63
N LYS A 127 9.98 6.54 -21.42
CA LYS A 127 9.51 5.17 -21.19
C LYS A 127 8.15 4.93 -21.83
N LEU A 128 7.21 5.85 -21.63
CA LEU A 128 5.89 5.80 -22.25
C LEU A 128 5.99 5.82 -23.78
N GLN A 129 6.84 6.68 -24.34
CA GLN A 129 7.08 6.75 -25.78
C GLN A 129 7.65 5.43 -26.30
N HIS A 130 8.67 4.90 -25.63
CA HIS A 130 9.29 3.63 -25.99
C HIS A 130 8.26 2.48 -25.99
N TRP A 131 7.49 2.34 -24.91
CA TRP A 131 6.42 1.34 -24.81
C TRP A 131 5.25 1.55 -25.77
N SER A 132 5.03 2.78 -26.22
CA SER A 132 4.02 3.07 -27.25
C SER A 132 4.48 2.62 -28.63
N ASN A 133 5.79 2.64 -28.89
CA ASN A 133 6.38 2.26 -30.16
C ASN A 133 6.70 0.76 -30.28
N LEU A 134 6.59 -0.02 -29.18
CA LEU A 134 6.73 -1.47 -29.25
C LEU A 134 5.52 -2.04 -30.00
N THR A 135 5.69 -2.29 -31.29
CA THR A 135 4.74 -3.03 -32.11
C THR A 135 4.55 -4.43 -31.53
N PRO A 136 3.33 -4.91 -31.31
CA PRO A 136 3.13 -6.29 -30.88
C PRO A 136 3.67 -7.22 -31.98
N PHE A 137 4.71 -7.99 -31.65
CA PHE A 137 5.18 -9.08 -32.51
C PHE A 137 4.03 -10.09 -32.65
N GLY A 138 3.31 -10.03 -33.76
CA GLY A 138 2.16 -10.90 -34.05
C GLY A 138 1.05 -10.28 -34.92
N GLY A 139 1.07 -8.96 -35.16
CA GLY A 139 0.15 -8.32 -36.11
C GLY A 139 0.68 -8.40 -37.54
N THR A 140 0.65 -9.57 -38.16
CA THR A 140 0.81 -9.67 -39.62
C THR A 140 -0.45 -9.10 -40.29
N SER A 141 -0.24 -8.04 -41.07
CA SER A 141 -0.92 -7.65 -42.34
C SER A 141 -2.33 -8.19 -42.61
#